data_AF-A0A955VHT9-F1
#
_entry.id   AF-A0A955VHT9-F1
#
_cell.length_a   1.000
_cell.length_b   1.000
_cell.length_c   1.000
_cell.angle_alpha   90.00
_cell.angle_beta   90.00
_cell.angle_gamma   90.00
#
_symmetry.space_group_name_H-M   'P 1'
#
loop_
_entity.id
_entity.type
_entity.pdbx_description
1 polymer ?
#
loop_
_entity_poly.entity_id
_entity_poly.type
_entity_poly.pdbx_seq_one_letter_code
_entity_poly.pdbx_strand_id
1 'polypeptide(L)'
;MASDADDREICICYHVTFGKVVRYTRQNLIRIKRVSQISQCYGAGTGCGWCVPFLQKIYEDLLAGVEPEMKMSGDEYRQRRKDYHKKMGIERPD
;
A
#
# COMPACT_ATOMS: atom_id res chain seq x y z
N MET A 1 -4.08 20.88 -2.45
CA MET A 1 -4.27 20.15 -3.71
C MET A 1 -3.93 18.70 -3.42
N ALA A 2 -4.89 17.78 -3.48
CA ALA A 2 -4.59 16.36 -3.37
C ALA A 2 -3.79 15.98 -4.62
N SER A 3 -2.59 15.44 -4.43
CA SER A 3 -1.76 14.99 -5.55
C SER A 3 -2.42 13.80 -6.22
N ASP A 4 -2.29 13.65 -7.54
CA ASP A 4 -2.79 12.49 -8.32
C ASP A 4 -2.25 11.13 -7.82
N ALA A 5 -1.33 11.14 -6.84
CA ALA A 5 -0.81 9.96 -6.16
C ALA A 5 -1.73 9.44 -5.05
N ASP A 6 -2.48 10.31 -4.36
CA ASP A 6 -3.32 9.93 -3.22
C ASP A 6 -4.47 8.99 -3.61
N ASP A 7 -4.97 9.14 -4.84
CA ASP A 7 -6.07 8.34 -5.39
C ASP A 7 -5.61 7.01 -6.01
N ARG A 8 -4.30 6.79 -6.15
CA ARG A 8 -3.76 5.55 -6.72
C ARG A 8 -3.93 4.40 -5.75
N GLU A 9 -4.42 3.27 -6.26
CA GLU A 9 -4.55 2.06 -5.46
C GLU A 9 -3.19 1.46 -5.14
N ILE A 10 -2.88 1.37 -3.84
CA ILE A 10 -1.74 0.61 -3.35
C ILE A 10 -2.14 -0.83 -3.04
N CYS A 11 -3.36 -1.06 -2.56
CA CYS A 11 -3.91 -2.40 -2.42
C CYS A 11 -5.03 -2.62 -3.44
N ILE A 12 -4.64 -3.04 -4.64
CA ILE A 12 -5.56 -3.37 -5.75
C ILE A 12 -6.60 -4.42 -5.31
N CYS A 13 -6.16 -5.40 -4.52
CA CYS A 13 -7.00 -6.48 -3.99
C CYS A 13 -8.27 -6.04 -3.24
N TYR A 14 -8.23 -4.87 -2.60
CA TYR A 14 -9.28 -4.35 -1.74
C TYR A 14 -9.59 -2.87 -2.05
N HIS A 15 -9.14 -2.36 -3.21
CA HIS A 15 -9.33 -0.99 -3.67
C HIS A 15 -8.95 0.08 -2.62
N VAL A 16 -7.81 -0.13 -1.95
CA VAL A 16 -7.27 0.82 -0.96
C VAL A 16 -6.25 1.72 -1.63
N THR A 17 -6.49 3.03 -1.56
CA THR A 17 -5.61 4.05 -2.14
C THR A 17 -4.42 4.37 -1.25
N PHE A 18 -3.36 4.90 -1.85
CA PHE A 18 -2.17 5.37 -1.18
C PHE A 18 -2.51 6.41 -0.10
N GLY A 19 -3.32 7.41 -0.44
CA GLY A 19 -3.74 8.46 0.49
C GLY A 19 -4.52 7.91 1.69
N LYS A 20 -5.36 6.88 1.48
CA LYS A 20 -6.08 6.20 2.59
C LYS A 20 -5.09 5.53 3.56
N VAL A 21 -4.11 4.80 3.04
CA VAL A 21 -3.09 4.14 3.88
C VAL A 21 -2.23 5.14 4.63
N VAL A 22 -1.76 6.21 3.97
CA VAL A 22 -0.95 7.25 4.60
C VAL A 22 -1.73 7.95 5.72
N ARG A 23 -2.96 8.38 5.44
CA ARG A 23 -3.83 9.03 6.45
C ARG A 23 -4.11 8.10 7.63
N TYR A 24 -4.50 6.85 7.36
CA TYR A 24 -4.77 5.87 8.40
C TYR A 24 -3.54 5.60 9.27
N THR A 25 -2.38 5.36 8.64
CA THR A 25 -1.13 5.06 9.34
C THR A 25 -0.66 6.25 10.16
N ARG A 26 -0.73 7.47 9.61
CA ARG A 26 -0.37 8.71 10.32
C ARG A 26 -1.25 8.93 11.55
N GLN A 27 -2.57 8.74 11.43
CA GLN A 27 -3.51 8.90 12.54
C GLN A 27 -3.31 7.86 13.65
N ASN A 28 -2.80 6.67 13.30
CA ASN A 28 -2.62 5.57 14.22
C ASN A 28 -1.15 5.29 14.55
N LEU A 29 -0.22 6.17 14.20
CA LEU A 29 1.23 5.92 14.26
C LEU A 29 1.70 5.55 15.68
N ILE A 30 1.14 6.19 16.70
CA ILE A 30 1.45 5.90 18.12
C ILE A 30 0.89 4.53 18.57
N ARG A 31 -0.19 4.05 17.92
CA ARG A 31 -0.90 2.79 18.27
C ARG A 31 -0.38 1.59 17.49
N ILE A 32 0.07 1.81 16.26
CA ILE A 32 0.66 0.78 15.40
C ILE A 32 2.07 0.50 15.93
N LYS A 33 2.24 -0.68 16.53
CA LYS A 33 3.54 -1.17 17.02
C LYS A 33 4.26 -2.01 15.97
N ARG A 34 3.52 -2.55 14.98
CA ARG A 34 4.04 -3.41 13.90
C ARG A 34 3.26 -3.18 12.61
N VAL A 35 3.93 -3.34 11.47
CA VAL A 35 3.34 -3.14 10.14
C VAL A 35 2.18 -4.08 9.83
N SER A 36 2.15 -5.28 10.42
CA SER A 36 1.00 -6.18 10.28
C SER A 36 -0.33 -5.55 10.73
N GLN A 37 -0.31 -4.54 11.61
CA GLN A 37 -1.51 -3.83 12.04
C GLN A 37 -2.07 -2.89 10.96
N ILE A 38 -1.31 -2.59 9.90
CA ILE A 38 -1.83 -1.85 8.74
C ILE A 38 -2.92 -2.65 8.01
N SER A 39 -2.98 -3.98 8.20
CA SER A 39 -4.10 -4.79 7.72
C SER A 39 -5.47 -4.34 8.26
N GLN A 40 -5.51 -3.61 9.37
CA GLN A 40 -6.73 -2.98 9.88
C GLN A 40 -7.22 -1.81 9.00
N CYS A 41 -6.38 -1.30 8.09
CA CYS A 41 -6.76 -0.39 7.03
C CYS A 41 -7.44 -1.17 5.89
N TYR A 42 -8.74 -1.44 6.05
CA TYR A 42 -9.59 -2.07 5.02
C TYR A 42 -9.07 -3.44 4.49
N GLY A 43 -8.29 -4.17 5.27
CA GLY A 43 -7.71 -5.46 4.86
C GLY A 43 -6.44 -5.34 4.01
N ALA A 44 -5.85 -4.15 3.85
CA ALA A 44 -4.66 -3.98 3.02
C ALA A 44 -3.52 -4.95 3.44
N GLY A 45 -2.99 -5.70 2.47
CA GLY A 45 -1.90 -6.66 2.71
C GLY A 45 -2.32 -8.10 3.01
N THR A 46 -3.61 -8.40 3.23
CA THR A 46 -4.08 -9.79 3.47
C THR A 46 -4.46 -10.54 2.20
N GLY A 47 -4.38 -9.88 1.04
CA GLY A 47 -4.73 -10.44 -0.26
C GLY A 47 -3.57 -11.17 -0.93
N CYS A 48 -3.17 -10.74 -2.14
CA CYS A 48 -2.05 -11.34 -2.87
C CYS A 48 -0.66 -11.07 -2.25
N GLY A 49 -0.56 -10.18 -1.26
CA GLY A 49 0.71 -9.83 -0.62
C GLY A 49 1.59 -8.81 -1.38
N TRP A 50 1.31 -8.52 -2.66
CA TRP A 50 2.08 -7.55 -3.47
C TRP A 50 2.33 -6.21 -2.79
N CYS A 51 1.30 -5.67 -2.12
CA CYS A 51 1.36 -4.36 -1.50
C CYS A 51 2.15 -4.31 -0.19
N VAL A 52 2.45 -5.45 0.45
CA VAL A 52 3.03 -5.51 1.81
C VAL A 52 4.35 -4.74 1.94
N PRO A 53 5.34 -4.87 1.03
CA PRO A 53 6.59 -4.10 1.10
C PRO A 53 6.35 -2.58 1.01
N PHE A 54 5.33 -2.15 0.26
CA PHE A 54 4.99 -0.74 0.13
C PHE A 54 4.32 -0.20 1.40
N LEU A 55 3.46 -1.00 2.03
CA LEU A 55 2.86 -0.66 3.34
C LEU A 55 3.95 -0.53 4.42
N GLN A 56 4.93 -1.42 4.42
CA GLN A 56 6.10 -1.35 5.30
C GLN A 56 6.86 -0.04 5.10
N LYS A 57 7.15 0.31 3.84
CA LYS A 57 7.88 1.54 3.50
C LYS A 57 7.12 2.80 3.95
N ILE A 58 5.80 2.86 3.74
CA ILE A 58 4.96 3.98 4.20
C ILE A 58 5.06 4.14 5.72
N TYR A 59 4.99 3.04 6.46
CA TYR A 59 5.09 3.08 7.91
C TYR A 59 6.47 3.56 8.38
N GLU A 60 7.54 3.07 7.77
CA GLU A 60 8.91 3.49 8.06
C GLU A 60 9.14 4.97 7.76
N ASP A 61 8.65 5.46 6.62
CA ASP A 61 8.75 6.87 6.23
C ASP A 61 8.01 7.76 7.24
N LEU A 62 6.77 7.41 7.59
CA LEU A 62 5.99 8.16 8.59
C LEU A 62 6.64 8.12 9.97
N LEU A 63 7.21 6.98 10.38
CA LEU A 63 7.92 6.84 11.65
C LEU A 63 9.19 7.73 11.69
N ALA A 64 9.86 7.88 10.55
CA ALA A 64 11.01 8.75 10.38
C ALA A 64 10.65 10.23 10.16
N GLY A 65 9.36 10.59 10.12
CA GLY A 65 8.90 11.94 9.81
C GLY A 65 9.11 12.36 8.35
N VAL A 66 9.30 11.39 7.45
CA VAL A 66 9.42 11.58 6.01
C VAL A 66 8.03 11.43 5.38
N GLU A 67 7.68 12.35 4.47
CA GLU A 67 6.43 12.24 3.72
C GLU A 67 6.53 11.06 2.73
N PRO A 68 5.63 10.05 2.82
CA PRO A 68 5.66 8.92 1.91
C PRO A 68 5.31 9.36 0.49
N GLU A 69 5.99 8.78 -0.50
CA GLU A 69 5.76 9.10 -1.91
C GLU A 69 5.57 7.85 -2.77
N MET A 70 4.58 7.88 -3.66
CA MET A 70 4.41 6.87 -4.69
C MET A 70 5.16 7.27 -5.96
N LYS A 71 6.38 6.74 -6.11
CA LYS A 71 7.30 7.10 -7.22
C LYS A 71 6.93 6.53 -8.60
N MET A 72 5.98 5.60 -8.65
CA MET A 72 5.55 4.95 -9.90
C MET A 72 4.13 5.33 -10.29
N SER A 73 3.84 5.23 -11.58
CA SER A 73 2.47 5.43 -12.08
C SER A 73 1.57 4.26 -11.64
N GLY A 74 0.25 4.48 -11.66
CA GLY A 74 -0.72 3.42 -11.35
C GLY A 74 -0.63 2.25 -12.33
N ASP A 75 -0.36 2.53 -13.61
CA ASP A 75 -0.20 1.50 -14.64
C ASP A 75 1.06 0.67 -14.44
N GLU A 76 2.18 1.31 -14.12
CA GLU A 76 3.42 0.62 -13.79
C GLU A 76 3.24 -0.26 -12.54
N TYR A 77 2.53 0.24 -11.51
CA TYR A 77 2.22 -0.52 -10.30
C TYR A 77 1.39 -1.77 -10.60
N ARG A 78 0.34 -1.64 -11.42
CA ARG A 78 -0.52 -2.75 -11.87
C ARG A 78 0.26 -3.78 -12.69
N GLN A 79 1.10 -3.33 -13.62
CA GLN A 79 1.89 -4.24 -14.45
C GLN A 79 2.84 -5.08 -13.61
N ARG A 80 3.56 -4.46 -12.66
CA ARG A 80 4.47 -5.18 -11.76
C ARG A 80 3.74 -6.18 -10.86
N ARG A 81 2.50 -5.88 -10.44
CA ARG A 81 1.66 -6.85 -9.71
C ARG A 81 1.34 -8.08 -10.57
N LYS A 82 1.00 -7.90 -11.86
CA LYS A 82 0.76 -9.02 -12.78
C LYS A 82 1.99 -9.91 -12.92
N ASP A 83 3.16 -9.30 -13.05
CA ASP A 83 4.43 -10.03 -13.13
C ASP A 83 4.72 -10.81 -11.84
N TYR A 84 4.43 -10.20 -10.68
CA TYR A 84 4.50 -10.87 -9.38
C TYR A 84 3.53 -12.05 -9.29
N HIS A 85 2.27 -11.91 -9.73
CA HIS A 85 1.31 -13.01 -9.76
C HIS A 85 1.82 -14.17 -10.62
N LYS A 86 2.31 -13.88 -11.83
CA LYS A 86 2.87 -14.89 -12.73
C LYS A 86 4.05 -15.62 -12.10
N LYS A 87 4.95 -14.89 -11.44
CA LYS A 87 6.12 -15.46 -10.77
C LYS A 87 5.74 -16.36 -9.59
N MET A 88 4.69 -16.00 -8.85
CA MET A 88 4.29 -16.69 -7.62
C MET A 88 3.17 -17.73 -7.85
N GLY A 89 2.65 -17.88 -9.07
CA GLY A 89 1.53 -18.78 -9.37
C GLY A 89 0.21 -18.35 -8.72
N ILE A 90 -0.01 -17.04 -8.58
CA ILE A 90 -1.22 -16.49 -7.93
C ILE A 90 -2.30 -16.22 -8.98
N GLU A 91 -3.45 -16.87 -8.83
CA GLU A 91 -4.63 -16.65 -9.67
C GLU A 91 -5.61 -15.72 -8.95
N ARG A 92 -5.36 -14.40 -9.06
CA ARG A 92 -6.26 -13.36 -8.52
C ARG A 92 -6.48 -12.25 -9.54
N PRO A 93 -7.72 -11.77 -9.74
CA PRO A 93 -7.98 -10.62 -10.59
C PRO A 93 -7.31 -9.34 -10.04
N ASP A 94 -7.14 -8.38 -10.93
CA ASP A 94 -6.91 -6.98 -10.59
C ASP A 94 -8.17 -6.39 -9.98
#